data_AF-A0A0C2JGT8-F1
#
_entry.id   AF-A0A0C2JGT8-F1
#
_cell.length_a   1.000
_cell.length_b   1.000
_cell.length_c   1.000
_cell.angle_alpha   90.00
_cell.angle_beta   90.00
_cell.angle_gamma   90.00
#
_symmetry.space_group_name_H-M   'P 1'
#
loop_
_entity.id
_entity.type
_entity.pdbx_description
1 polymer ?
#
loop_
_entity_poly.entity_id
_entity_poly.type
_entity_poly.pdbx_seq_one_letter_code
_entity_poly.pdbx_strand_id
1 'polypeptide(L)'
;MSVWDLKPEQISGVLTTVSGHIGDEERTEGLSLHSKTLEDALDEANTAASSGPIGMALQSFSEHCFGLIGDMVDRGSSAVTGAGDATAHYVNGNLEMAAEAQSNAGTVAEG
;
A
#
# COMPACT_ATOMS: atom_id res chain seq x y z
N MET A 1 -3.39 25.53 -23.49
CA MET A 1 -4.29 24.72 -22.66
C MET A 1 -3.48 23.58 -22.12
N SER A 2 -3.48 23.40 -20.82
CA SER A 2 -2.84 22.25 -20.19
C SER A 2 -3.57 20.99 -20.66
N VAL A 3 -2.85 19.94 -21.07
CA VAL A 3 -3.44 18.77 -21.74
C VAL A 3 -4.38 17.98 -20.81
N TRP A 4 -4.26 18.15 -19.50
CA TRP A 4 -5.11 17.55 -18.48
C TRP A 4 -6.02 18.60 -17.80
N ASP A 5 -7.31 18.28 -17.66
CA ASP A 5 -8.24 19.06 -16.82
C ASP A 5 -8.19 18.50 -15.39
N LEU A 6 -7.16 18.90 -14.64
CA LEU A 6 -6.94 18.43 -13.26
C LEU A 6 -7.57 19.39 -12.24
N LYS A 7 -8.13 18.79 -11.18
CA LYS A 7 -8.61 19.49 -9.98
C LYS A 7 -7.76 19.06 -8.79
N PRO A 8 -6.65 19.77 -8.47
CA PRO A 8 -5.68 19.34 -7.47
C PRO A 8 -6.30 19.05 -6.10
N GLU A 9 -7.30 19.82 -5.68
CA GLU A 9 -7.98 19.61 -4.40
C GLU A 9 -8.76 18.29 -4.37
N GLN A 10 -9.40 17.92 -5.48
CA GLN A 10 -10.13 16.65 -5.58
C GLN A 10 -9.16 15.46 -5.60
N ILE A 11 -8.03 15.62 -6.29
CA ILE A 11 -6.98 14.59 -6.33
C ILE A 11 -6.41 14.38 -4.92
N SER A 12 -6.07 15.45 -4.20
CA SER A 12 -5.58 15.36 -2.82
C SER A 12 -6.56 14.63 -1.89
N GLY A 13 -7.88 14.84 -2.07
CA GLY A 13 -8.91 14.13 -1.30
C GLY A 13 -8.93 12.62 -1.60
N VAL A 14 -8.80 12.24 -2.87
CA VAL A 14 -8.71 10.83 -3.27
C VAL A 14 -7.43 10.20 -2.73
N LEU A 15 -6.28 10.85 -2.87
CA LEU A 15 -5.00 10.35 -2.38
C LEU A 15 -5.02 10.13 -0.86
N THR A 16 -5.57 11.09 -0.11
CA THR A 16 -5.74 10.96 1.35
C THR A 16 -6.60 9.75 1.72
N THR A 17 -7.69 9.54 0.98
CA THR A 17 -8.60 8.40 1.20
C THR A 17 -7.89 7.07 0.95
N VAL A 18 -7.14 6.97 -0.17
CA VAL A 18 -6.40 5.76 -0.52
C VAL A 18 -5.27 5.49 0.47
N SER A 19 -4.53 6.53 0.91
CA SER A 19 -3.54 6.40 1.99
C SER A 19 -4.15 5.82 3.26
N GLY A 20 -5.33 6.30 3.67
CA GLY A 20 -6.03 5.75 4.84
C GLY A 20 -6.46 4.29 4.69
N HIS A 21 -6.68 3.81 3.46
CA HIS A 21 -6.92 2.38 3.21
C HIS A 21 -5.63 1.54 3.31
N ILE A 22 -4.47 2.09 2.96
CA ILE A 22 -3.17 1.43 3.14
C ILE A 22 -2.84 1.35 4.63
N GLY A 23 -3.00 2.46 5.34
CA GLY A 23 -2.79 2.57 6.77
C GLY A 23 -1.54 3.38 7.13
N ASP A 24 -1.02 3.13 8.32
CA ASP A 24 0.08 3.88 8.92
C ASP A 24 1.22 2.97 9.39
N GLU A 25 2.37 3.58 9.71
CA GLU A 25 3.54 2.84 10.24
C GLU A 25 3.28 2.25 11.63
N GLU A 26 2.36 2.85 12.41
CA GLU A 26 1.98 2.40 13.75
C GLU A 26 1.03 1.18 13.73
N ARG A 27 0.57 0.77 12.54
CA ARG A 27 -0.41 -0.29 12.28
C ARG A 27 -1.74 -0.09 13.02
N THR A 28 -2.26 1.14 13.01
CA THR A 28 -3.50 1.51 13.73
C THR A 28 -4.73 1.63 12.84
N GLU A 29 -4.55 1.74 11.52
CA GLU A 29 -5.66 1.83 10.56
C GLU A 29 -5.39 1.08 9.24
N GLY A 30 -6.41 1.02 8.37
CA GLY A 30 -6.30 0.45 7.04
C GLY A 30 -5.81 -1.01 6.99
N LEU A 31 -5.13 -1.35 5.90
CA LEU A 31 -4.53 -2.66 5.66
C LEU A 31 -3.46 -2.99 6.72
N SER A 32 -2.70 -1.99 7.18
CA SER A 32 -1.67 -2.15 8.21
C SER A 32 -2.23 -2.70 9.54
N LEU A 33 -3.37 -2.21 10.01
CA LEU A 33 -4.09 -2.74 11.18
C LEU A 33 -4.60 -4.17 10.93
N HIS A 34 -5.17 -4.42 9.76
CA HIS A 34 -5.69 -5.74 9.41
C HIS A 34 -4.57 -6.79 9.32
N SER A 35 -3.39 -6.41 8.84
CA SER A 35 -2.19 -7.26 8.85
C SER A 35 -1.77 -7.63 10.27
N LYS A 36 -1.74 -6.67 11.19
CA LYS A 36 -1.46 -6.93 12.61
C LYS A 36 -2.50 -7.83 13.25
N THR A 37 -3.79 -7.61 12.94
CA THR A 37 -4.88 -8.45 13.45
C THR A 37 -4.76 -9.89 12.97
N LEU A 38 -4.32 -10.09 11.72
CA LEU A 38 -4.04 -11.41 11.16
C LEU A 38 -2.85 -12.08 11.88
N GLU A 39 -1.79 -11.34 12.16
CA GLU A 39 -0.63 -11.80 12.95
C GLU A 39 -1.08 -12.33 14.32
N ASP A 40 -1.79 -11.51 15.09
CA ASP A 40 -2.29 -11.88 16.41
C ASP A 40 -3.21 -13.13 16.36
N ALA A 41 -4.08 -13.22 15.35
CA ALA A 41 -4.99 -14.35 15.18
C ALA A 41 -4.26 -15.66 14.81
N LEU A 42 -3.18 -15.57 14.01
CA LEU A 42 -2.36 -16.73 13.65
C LEU A 42 -1.56 -17.25 14.85
N ASP A 43 -1.04 -16.35 15.68
CA ASP A 43 -0.34 -16.70 16.92
C ASP A 43 -1.28 -17.37 17.94
N GLU A 44 -2.50 -16.85 18.09
CA GLU A 44 -3.52 -17.46 18.95
C GLU A 44 -3.91 -18.85 18.42
N ALA A 45 -4.15 -18.98 17.10
CA ALA A 45 -4.49 -20.26 16.48
C ALA A 45 -3.37 -21.30 16.66
N ASN A 46 -2.11 -20.90 16.49
CA ASN A 46 -0.96 -21.77 16.68
C ASN A 46 -0.85 -22.25 18.14
N THR A 47 -1.01 -21.33 19.08
CA THR A 47 -1.00 -21.64 20.53
C THR A 47 -2.13 -22.61 20.90
N ALA A 48 -3.35 -22.35 20.40
CA ALA A 48 -4.52 -23.18 20.68
C ALA A 48 -4.43 -24.57 20.04
N ALA A 49 -3.87 -24.67 18.83
CA ALA A 49 -3.72 -25.93 18.13
C ALA A 49 -2.74 -26.88 18.84
N SER A 50 -1.71 -26.35 19.50
CA SER A 50 -0.71 -27.12 20.27
C SER A 50 -0.18 -28.36 19.53
N SER A 51 0.02 -28.21 18.22
CA SER A 51 0.31 -29.29 17.29
C SER A 51 1.39 -28.85 16.31
N GLY A 52 2.53 -29.54 16.34
CA GLY A 52 3.68 -29.22 15.47
C GLY A 52 3.34 -29.15 13.98
N PRO A 53 2.62 -30.15 13.41
CA PRO A 53 2.19 -30.09 12.01
C PRO A 53 1.27 -28.91 11.68
N ILE A 54 0.35 -28.55 12.57
CA ILE A 54 -0.55 -27.41 12.36
C ILE A 54 0.24 -26.10 12.44
N GLY A 55 1.17 -25.99 13.40
CA GLY A 55 2.04 -24.83 13.53
C GLY A 55 2.89 -24.57 12.29
N MET A 56 3.48 -25.62 11.69
CA MET A 56 4.20 -25.48 10.42
C MET A 56 3.30 -25.01 9.27
N ALA A 57 2.07 -25.51 9.19
CA ALA A 57 1.12 -25.09 8.18
C ALA A 57 0.69 -23.63 8.35
N LEU A 58 0.43 -23.20 9.60
CA LEU A 58 0.10 -21.81 9.93
C LEU A 58 1.27 -20.87 9.63
N GLN A 59 2.51 -21.28 9.91
CA GLN A 59 3.69 -20.50 9.58
C GLN A 59 3.81 -20.29 8.05
N SER A 60 3.69 -21.37 7.26
CA SER A 60 3.77 -21.26 5.80
C SER A 60 2.64 -20.38 5.23
N PHE A 61 1.44 -20.48 5.80
CA PHE A 61 0.32 -19.62 5.43
C PHE A 61 0.59 -18.14 5.79
N SER A 62 1.11 -17.90 6.99
CA SER A 62 1.50 -16.57 7.48
C SER A 62 2.51 -15.90 6.56
N GLU A 63 3.60 -16.60 6.22
CA GLU A 63 4.64 -16.11 5.33
C GLU A 63 4.07 -15.73 3.95
N HIS A 64 3.20 -16.56 3.38
CA HIS A 64 2.56 -16.27 2.11
C HIS A 64 1.64 -15.04 2.19
N CYS A 65 0.78 -14.97 3.21
CA CYS A 65 -0.15 -13.86 3.37
C CYS A 65 0.57 -12.53 3.61
N PHE A 66 1.60 -12.51 4.45
CA PHE A 66 2.36 -11.29 4.72
C PHE A 66 3.20 -10.83 3.52
N GLY A 67 3.69 -11.75 2.69
CA GLY A 67 4.28 -11.40 1.41
C GLY A 67 3.28 -10.67 0.50
N LEU A 68 2.08 -11.22 0.32
CA LEU A 68 1.03 -10.58 -0.49
C LEU A 68 0.58 -9.23 0.07
N ILE A 69 0.45 -9.11 1.39
CA ILE A 69 0.08 -7.85 2.04
C ILE A 69 1.18 -6.80 1.83
N GLY A 70 2.45 -7.19 2.00
CA GLY A 70 3.60 -6.32 1.73
C GLY A 70 3.57 -5.79 0.29
N ASP A 71 3.41 -6.67 -0.69
CA ASP A 71 3.29 -6.29 -2.10
C ASP A 71 2.14 -5.30 -2.35
N MET A 72 1.00 -5.47 -1.67
CA MET A 72 -0.14 -4.56 -1.77
C MET A 72 0.18 -3.18 -1.17
N VAL A 73 0.82 -3.15 0.00
CA VAL A 73 1.24 -1.90 0.66
C VAL A 73 2.24 -1.15 -0.20
N ASP A 74 3.25 -1.84 -0.74
CA ASP A 74 4.29 -1.21 -1.55
C ASP A 74 3.72 -0.66 -2.86
N ARG A 75 2.88 -1.45 -3.55
CA ARG A 75 2.18 -0.98 -4.77
C ARG A 75 1.25 0.19 -4.48
N GLY A 76 0.47 0.12 -3.41
CA GLY A 76 -0.45 1.18 -3.01
C GLY A 76 0.30 2.47 -2.70
N SER A 77 1.37 2.38 -1.91
CA SER A 77 2.20 3.53 -1.53
C SER A 77 2.88 4.16 -2.75
N SER A 78 3.45 3.33 -3.63
CA SER A 78 4.04 3.78 -4.89
C SER A 78 3.01 4.50 -5.78
N ALA A 79 1.78 3.97 -5.87
CA ALA A 79 0.72 4.58 -6.67
C ALA A 79 0.28 5.94 -6.10
N VAL A 80 0.08 6.04 -4.78
CA VAL A 80 -0.30 7.29 -4.13
C VAL A 80 0.79 8.35 -4.30
N THR A 81 2.04 8.00 -4.02
CA THR A 81 3.17 8.92 -4.13
C THR A 81 3.34 9.39 -5.58
N GLY A 82 3.39 8.46 -6.54
CA GLY A 82 3.56 8.82 -7.96
C GLY A 82 2.43 9.70 -8.50
N ALA A 83 1.18 9.44 -8.10
CA ALA A 83 0.04 10.29 -8.47
C ALA A 83 0.09 11.67 -7.82
N GLY A 84 0.54 11.76 -6.56
CA GLY A 84 0.77 13.02 -5.86
C GLY A 84 1.87 13.85 -6.53
N ASP A 85 3.01 13.24 -6.81
CA ASP A 85 4.15 13.88 -7.47
C ASP A 85 3.80 14.32 -8.89
N ALA A 86 3.10 13.48 -9.66
CA ALA A 86 2.61 13.85 -10.99
C ALA A 86 1.73 15.10 -10.95
N THR A 87 0.82 15.16 -9.97
CA THR A 87 -0.05 16.32 -9.77
C THR A 87 0.75 17.56 -9.39
N ALA A 88 1.72 17.44 -8.48
CA ALA A 88 2.57 18.54 -8.06
C ALA A 88 3.42 19.08 -9.22
N HIS A 89 4.07 18.20 -9.99
CA HIS A 89 4.85 18.60 -11.16
C HIS A 89 3.99 19.27 -12.23
N TYR A 90 2.77 18.76 -12.46
CA TYR A 90 1.83 19.34 -13.40
C TYR A 90 1.42 20.77 -13.03
N VAL A 91 1.05 20.98 -11.76
CA VAL A 91 0.67 22.32 -11.24
C VAL A 91 1.84 23.30 -11.34
N ASN A 92 3.07 22.82 -11.20
CA ASN A 92 4.30 23.60 -11.36
C ASN A 92 4.70 23.82 -12.83
N GLY A 93 3.94 23.29 -13.80
CA GLY A 93 4.22 23.43 -15.23
C GLY A 93 5.32 22.51 -15.77
N ASN A 94 5.81 21.57 -14.96
CA ASN A 94 6.83 20.60 -15.36
C ASN A 94 6.17 19.32 -15.90
N LEU A 95 5.74 19.37 -17.16
CA LEU A 95 4.98 18.29 -17.79
C LEU A 95 5.78 17.01 -18.00
N GLU A 96 7.11 17.11 -18.16
CA GLU A 96 7.99 15.96 -18.34
C GLU A 96 8.09 15.14 -17.05
N MET A 97 8.41 15.80 -15.93
CA MET A 97 8.43 15.15 -14.61
C MET A 97 7.05 14.64 -14.20
N ALA A 98 5.98 15.35 -14.59
CA ALA A 98 4.62 14.89 -14.32
C ALA A 98 4.31 13.57 -15.05
N ALA A 99 4.72 13.45 -16.31
CA ALA A 99 4.55 12.22 -17.09
C ALA A 99 5.41 11.07 -16.55
N GLU A 100 6.64 11.35 -16.13
CA GLU A 100 7.54 10.37 -15.51
C GLU A 100 6.98 9.84 -14.18
N ALA A 101 6.55 10.73 -13.29
CA ALA A 101 5.95 10.34 -12.01
C ALA A 101 4.67 9.50 -12.23
N GLN A 102 3.85 9.88 -13.22
CA GLN A 102 2.67 9.12 -13.60
C GLN A 102 3.04 7.72 -14.14
N SER A 103 4.07 7.59 -14.98
CA SER A 103 4.48 6.29 -15.53
C SER A 103 5.05 5.34 -14.48
N ASN A 104 5.64 5.90 -13.43
CA ASN A 104 6.25 5.13 -12.35
C ASN A 104 5.28 4.85 -11.19
N ALA A 105 4.09 5.47 -11.17
CA ALA A 105 3.09 5.26 -10.14
C ALA A 105 2.65 3.77 -10.08
N GLY A 106 2.81 3.15 -8.91
CA GLY A 106 2.46 1.75 -8.68
C GLY A 106 3.52 0.76 -9.14
N THR A 107 4.67 1.24 -9.63
CA THR A 107 5.84 0.39 -9.86
C THR A 107 6.56 0.12 -8.54
N VAL A 108 6.97 -1.12 -8.36
CA VAL A 108 7.72 -1.60 -7.19
C VAL A 108 8.98 -2.26 -7.72
N ALA A 109 10.12 -2.00 -7.10
CA ALA A 109 11.34 -2.73 -7.43
C ALA A 109 11.14 -4.21 -7.10
N GLU A 110 11.50 -5.10 -8.03
CA GLU A 110 11.54 -6.53 -7.71
C GLU A 110 12.65 -6.76 -6.67
N GLY A 111 12.24 -7.28 -5.50
CA GLY A 111 13.13 -7.63 -4.39
C GLY A 111 13.87 -8.95 -4.58
#